data_AF-A0A3B9EKG6-F1
#
_entry.id   AF-A0A3B9EKG6-F1
#
_cell.length_a   1.000
_cell.length_b   1.000
_cell.length_c   1.000
_cell.angle_alpha   90.00
_cell.angle_beta   90.00
_cell.angle_gamma   90.00
#
_symmetry.space_group_name_H-M   'P 1'
#
loop_
_entity.id
_entity.type
_entity.pdbx_description
1 polymer ?
#
loop_
_entity_poly.entity_id
_entity_poly.type
_entity_poly.pdbx_seq_one_letter_code
_entity_poly.pdbx_strand_id
1 'polypeptide(L)' 'MIDELNGRSRQIFREIVESFVETGEPVGSRTLARRLPVTLSPATVRNVMADLEDMGLLFSPHTSAGRLP' A
#
# COMPACT_ATOMS: atom_id res chain seq x y z
N MET A 1 9.23 14.05 -4.19
CA MET A 1 8.02 14.33 -3.35
C MET A 1 6.82 13.57 -3.92
N ILE A 2 5.71 13.38 -3.18
CA ILE A 2 4.54 12.54 -3.59
C ILE A 2 4.06 12.76 -5.05
N ASP A 3 4.29 13.94 -5.63
CA ASP A 3 4.01 14.25 -7.04
C ASP A 3 4.85 13.48 -8.07
N GLU A 4 5.94 12.84 -7.67
CA GLU A 4 6.76 11.95 -8.51
C GLU A 4 6.23 10.51 -8.56
N LEU A 5 5.24 10.18 -7.71
CA LEU A 5 4.62 8.86 -7.75
C LEU A 5 3.83 8.69 -9.05
N ASN A 6 4.08 7.57 -9.74
CA ASN A 6 3.21 7.17 -10.84
C ASN A 6 1.77 6.94 -10.34
N GLY A 7 0.79 7.00 -11.24
CA GLY A 7 -0.63 6.92 -10.88
C GLY A 7 -1.00 5.66 -10.08
N ARG A 8 -0.31 4.54 -10.32
CA ARG A 8 -0.52 3.28 -9.60
C ARG A 8 -0.04 3.37 -8.15
N SER A 9 1.18 3.84 -7.93
CA SER A 9 1.74 3.99 -6.58
C SER A 9 0.92 4.97 -5.75
N ARG A 10 0.47 6.08 -6.36
CA ARG A 10 -0.39 7.06 -5.70
C ARG A 10 -1.76 6.48 -5.31
N GLN A 11 -2.34 5.62 -6.16
CA GLN A 11 -3.59 4.94 -5.86
C GLN A 11 -3.44 3.90 -4.74
N ILE A 12 -2.41 3.08 -4.80
CA ILE A 12 -2.09 2.08 -3.77
C ILE A 12 -1.87 2.77 -2.42
N PHE A 13 -1.09 3.86 -2.41
CA PHE A 13 -0.84 4.63 -1.19
C PHE A 13 -2.13 5.22 -0.60
N ARG A 14 -2.98 5.83 -1.45
CA ARG A 14 -4.27 6.37 -1.01
C ARG A 14 -5.14 5.31 -0.33
N GLU A 15 -5.32 4.15 -0.96
CA GLU A 15 -6.15 3.08 -0.42
C GLU A 15 -5.61 2.52 0.90
N ILE A 16 -4.28 2.50 1.08
CA ILE A 16 -3.66 2.12 2.36
C ILE A 16 -3.98 3.16 3.43
N VAL A 17 -3.82 4.45 3.12
CA VAL A 17 -4.13 5.55 4.06
C VAL A 17 -5.61 5.50 4.46
N GLU A 18 -6.51 5.40 3.50
CA GLU A 18 -7.96 5.33 3.75
C GLU A 18 -8.30 4.10 4.61
N SER A 19 -7.81 2.91 4.25
CA SER A 19 -8.05 1.70 5.04
C SER A 19 -7.44 1.76 6.44
N PHE A 20 -6.29 2.43 6.62
CA PHE A 20 -5.67 2.61 7.93
C PHE A 20 -6.45 3.60 8.79
N VAL A 21 -6.94 4.70 8.23
CA VAL A 21 -7.81 5.66 8.95
C VAL A 21 -9.13 5.02 9.36
N GLU A 22 -9.69 4.12 8.54
CA GLU A 22 -10.92 3.39 8.84
C GLU A 22 -10.76 2.35 9.97
N THR A 23 -9.64 1.64 10.00
CA THR A 23 -9.49 0.42 10.82
C THR A 23 -8.45 0.52 11.93
N GLY A 24 -7.46 1.40 11.79
CA GLY A 24 -6.26 1.45 12.64
C GLY A 24 -5.27 0.30 12.41
N GLU A 25 -5.53 -0.58 11.43
CA GLU A 25 -4.79 -1.82 11.23
C GLU A 25 -3.87 -1.77 9.98
N PRO A 26 -2.68 -2.41 10.02
CA PRO A 26 -1.83 -2.53 8.85
C PRO A 26 -2.52 -3.25 7.68
N VAL A 27 -2.29 -2.77 6.47
CA VAL A 27 -2.99 -3.25 5.27
C VAL A 27 -2.13 -4.24 4.50
N GLY A 28 -2.67 -5.44 4.29
CA GLY A 28 -2.01 -6.49 3.50
C GLY A 28 -2.28 -6.39 2.01
N SER A 29 -1.31 -6.82 1.18
CA SER A 29 -1.41 -6.73 -0.29
C SER A 29 -2.57 -7.52 -0.90
N ARG A 30 -2.97 -8.65 -0.30
CA ARG A 30 -4.15 -9.42 -0.73
C ARG A 30 -5.44 -8.65 -0.50
N THR A 31 -5.54 -7.94 0.61
CA THR A 31 -6.71 -7.11 0.94
C THR A 31 -6.78 -5.93 -0.02
N LEU A 32 -5.65 -5.25 -0.22
CA LEU A 32 -5.57 -4.11 -1.13
C LEU A 32 -5.85 -4.48 -2.59
N ALA A 33 -5.31 -5.61 -3.08
CA ALA A 33 -5.57 -6.12 -4.42
C ALA A 33 -7.06 -6.36 -4.72
N ARG A 34 -7.89 -6.63 -3.70
CA ARG A 34 -9.35 -6.79 -3.84
C ARG A 34 -10.12 -5.46 -3.78
N ARG A 35 -9.55 -4.43 -3.15
CA ARG A 35 -10.17 -3.09 -3.04
C ARG A 35 -9.86 -2.21 -4.24
N LEU A 36 -8.71 -2.42 -4.89
CA LEU A 36 -8.30 -1.65 -6.04
C LEU A 36 -9.26 -1.87 -7.24
N PRO A 37 -9.65 -0.81 -7.97
CA PRO A 37 -10.49 -0.92 -9.15
C PRO A 37 -9.78 -1.56 -10.34
N VAL A 38 -8.44 -1.65 -10.29
CA VAL A 38 -7.62 -2.35 -11.29
C VAL A 38 -7.20 -3.69 -10.72
N THR A 39 -7.43 -4.76 -11.47
CA THR A 39 -7.04 -6.12 -11.09
C THR A 39 -5.52 -6.25 -11.08
N LEU A 40 -4.90 -6.06 -9.91
CA LEU A 40 -3.48 -6.29 -9.67
C LEU A 40 -3.29 -7.57 -8.87
N SER A 41 -2.23 -8.31 -9.18
CA SER A 41 -1.87 -9.47 -8.37
C SER A 41 -1.39 -9.01 -6.97
N PRO A 42 -1.62 -9.80 -5.90
CA PRO A 42 -1.08 -9.49 -4.58
C PRO A 42 0.46 -9.38 -4.53
N ALA A 43 1.16 -10.00 -5.49
CA ALA A 43 2.61 -9.88 -5.64
C ALA A 43 3.00 -8.51 -6.22
N THR A 44 2.32 -8.06 -7.28
CA THR A 44 2.51 -6.72 -7.85
C THR A 44 2.26 -5.63 -6.82
N VAL A 45 1.20 -5.77 -6.02
CA VAL A 45 0.88 -4.84 -4.95
C VAL A 45 1.96 -4.82 -3.87
N ARG A 46 2.51 -5.98 -3.48
CA ARG A 46 3.64 -6.04 -2.53
C ARG A 46 4.86 -5.28 -3.03
N ASN A 47 5.20 -5.40 -4.31
CA ASN A 47 6.36 -4.71 -4.87
C ASN A 47 6.17 -3.20 -4.78
N VAL A 48 5.00 -2.68 -5.16
CA VAL A 48 4.72 -1.24 -5.04
C VAL A 48 4.73 -0.79 -3.58
N MET A 49 4.22 -1.60 -2.66
CA MET A 49 4.28 -1.31 -1.23
C MET A 49 5.71 -1.29 -0.68
N ALA A 50 6.62 -2.10 -1.24
CA ALA A 50 8.04 -2.06 -0.89
C ALA A 50 8.71 -0.78 -1.45
N ASP A 51 8.43 -0.41 -2.71
CA ASP A 51 8.93 0.85 -3.28
C ASP A 51 8.48 2.07 -2.44
N LEU A 52 7.23 2.04 -1.96
CA LEU A 52 6.69 3.09 -1.08
C LEU A 52 7.33 3.09 0.31
N GLU A 53 7.72 1.93 0.86
CA GLU A 53 8.52 1.85 2.08
C GLU A 53 9.91 2.45 1.87
N ASP A 54 10.59 2.11 0.78
CA ASP A 54 11.94 2.61 0.48
C ASP A 54 11.93 4.14 0.32
N MET A 55 10.80 4.72 -0.10
CA MET A 55 10.56 6.16 -0.15
C MET A 55 10.22 6.79 1.22
N GLY A 56 10.09 6.00 2.28
CA GLY A 56 9.72 6.44 3.62
C GLY A 56 8.24 6.80 3.77
N LEU A 57 7.38 6.36 2.84
CA LEU A 57 5.94 6.63 2.87
C LEU A 57 5.14 5.53 3.57
N LEU A 58 5.70 4.34 3.71
CA LEU A 58 5.07 3.21 4.40
C LEU A 58 6.07 2.54 5.35
N PHE A 59 5.55 1.85 6.36
CA PHE A 59 6.34 1.04 7.28
C PHE A 59 5.67 -0.32 7.55
N SER A 60 6.48 -1.35 7.85
CA SER A 60 5.99 -2.66 8.31
C SER A 60 6.26 -2.81 9.81
N PRO A 61 5.25 -3.03 10.65
CA PRO A 61 5.49 -3.28 12.06
C PRO A 61 6.19 -4.64 12.27
N HIS A 62 5.88 -5.60 11.40
CA HIS A 62 6.53 -6.91 11.32
C HIS A 62 6.63 -7.37 9.86
N THR A 63 7.52 -8.31 9.55
CA THR A 63 7.74 -8.82 8.17
C THR A 63 6.48 -9.36 7.49
N SER A 64 5.49 -9.83 8.25
CA SER A 64 4.25 -10.43 7.73
C SER A 64 2.99 -9.57 7.89
N ALA A 65 3.03 -8.47 8.65
CA ALA A 65 1.83 -7.79 9.15
C ALA A 65 1.08 -6.95 8.11
N GLY A 66 1.68 -6.64 6.96
CA GLY A 66 1.15 -5.63 6.03
C GLY A 66 1.85 -4.29 6.23
N ARG A 67 1.30 -3.22 5.67
CA ARG A 67 1.92 -1.88 5.73
C ARG A 67 0.95 -0.84 6.24
N LEU A 68 1.49 0.15 6.95
CA LEU A 68 0.80 1.36 7.35
C LEU A 68 1.56 2.60 6.87
N PRO A 69 0.88 3.74 6.69
CA PRO A 69 1.50 5.04 6.45
C PRO A 69 2.37 5.52 7.61
#